data_AF-A0A945CSJ0-F1
#
_entry.id   AF-A0A945CSJ0-F1
#
_cell.length_a   1.000
_cell.length_b   1.000
_cell.length_c   1.000
_cell.angle_alpha   90.00
_cell.angle_beta   90.00
_cell.angle_gamma   90.00
#
_symmetry.space_group_name_H-M   'P 1'
#
loop_
_entity.id
_entity.type
_entity.pdbx_description
1 polymer ?
#
loop_
_entity_poly.entity_id
_entity_poly.type
_entity_poly.pdbx_seq_one_letter_code
_entity_poly.pdbx_strand_id
1 'polypeptide(L)'
;MAKKQVPYRLIFQNIAEMSDGELKILLREVDQKDLVVALKGSSDELKDKVLGNMSERVRTFITEEMEYLGPMRLSEVEEVQRRIAQQLLQIVERGNITLSSPEQRRLYARESLAPEPGRGHWCTYGARDGLAGADVHAILQDREGYLWFGTERGVSQYDGQRFFNFTTRDGLASNRVTSMLEDRHGNLWFTTEGGVSRYDVQQDAGQRFTTFTTQDGLASNRITSMLEDRHGNLWFATEVGGVSQYDGKRFVTLTTQDGLASNRIRSLLEDREGYLWFGTYSDGATLYDGQSFSYYTAHGSLSVSAERRTGTERRSDTHVDQPATQRREARPGRERGQTRRSAERRGERTQTGLAHDAVRAIFQDREGYIWFGTYNNGVTRYDGQISASFTVEDGLAHSAVRTIFQDQEGYIWFGTVGGGVSRYDGEMFTTFSEEDGLPSDRVVSIYQDREGCIWFGTLGSGVTCYDSKSFVTYTTEDGLASNRVTSVQEDRDGRIWFGTEVGGVSQYNWGRFVQMSTASGLAAN
;
A
#
# COMPACT_ATOMS: atom_id res chain seq x y z
N MET A 1 35.01 -62.94 -7.02
CA MET A 1 34.13 -63.23 -5.86
C MET A 1 33.06 -62.15 -5.79
N ALA A 2 31.82 -62.53 -5.51
CA ALA A 2 30.61 -61.74 -5.70
C ALA A 2 30.59 -60.39 -4.95
N LYS A 3 30.23 -59.30 -5.65
CA LYS A 3 29.73 -58.08 -5.01
C LYS A 3 28.38 -58.42 -4.37
N LYS A 4 28.32 -58.50 -3.03
CA LYS A 4 27.04 -58.52 -2.31
C LYS A 4 26.33 -57.19 -2.61
N GLN A 5 25.26 -57.24 -3.39
CA GLN A 5 24.24 -56.18 -3.37
C GLN A 5 23.64 -56.17 -1.96
N VAL A 6 24.01 -55.18 -1.16
CA VAL A 6 23.21 -54.83 0.02
C VAL A 6 21.92 -54.18 -0.54
N PRO A 7 20.72 -54.64 -0.17
CA PRO A 7 19.50 -54.03 -0.67
C PRO A 7 19.43 -52.58 -0.17
N TYR A 8 19.47 -51.61 -1.08
CA TYR A 8 19.37 -50.17 -0.78
C TYR A 8 18.21 -49.83 0.16
N ARG A 9 17.12 -50.62 0.13
CA ARG A 9 15.98 -50.53 1.07
C ARG A 9 16.36 -50.56 2.56
N LEU A 10 17.42 -51.29 2.94
CA LEU A 10 17.88 -51.35 4.33
C LEU A 10 18.71 -50.11 4.74
N ILE A 11 19.39 -49.47 3.77
CA ILE A 11 20.20 -48.26 4.01
C ILE A 11 19.27 -47.09 4.33
N PHE A 12 18.14 -46.97 3.61
CA PHE A 12 17.18 -45.87 3.80
C PHE A 12 16.26 -46.04 5.03
N GLN A 13 16.04 -47.26 5.52
CA GLN A 13 15.27 -47.49 6.75
C GLN A 13 16.00 -47.00 8.01
N ASN A 14 17.33 -46.89 7.99
CA ASN A 14 18.14 -46.53 9.14
C ASN A 14 18.74 -45.10 9.08
N ILE A 15 18.31 -44.26 8.12
CA ILE A 15 18.82 -42.87 7.96
C ILE A 15 18.61 -42.02 9.21
N ALA A 16 17.57 -42.32 10.01
CA ALA A 16 17.30 -41.62 11.27
C ALA A 16 18.36 -41.88 12.36
N GLU A 17 19.17 -42.93 12.22
CA GLU A 17 20.13 -43.41 13.23
C GLU A 17 21.60 -43.24 12.80
N MET A 18 21.86 -42.69 11.61
CA MET A 18 23.21 -42.52 11.07
C MET A 18 23.98 -41.37 11.73
N SER A 19 25.29 -41.59 11.95
CA SER A 19 26.23 -40.58 12.44
C SER A 19 26.68 -39.61 11.34
N ASP A 20 27.20 -38.45 11.73
CA ASP A 20 27.59 -37.37 10.79
C ASP A 20 28.63 -37.79 9.75
N GLY A 21 29.52 -38.72 10.08
CA GLY A 21 30.49 -39.28 9.14
C GLY A 21 29.84 -40.17 8.06
N GLU A 22 28.79 -40.90 8.43
CA GLU A 22 28.08 -41.83 7.53
C GLU A 22 27.13 -41.07 6.59
N LEU A 23 26.51 -39.99 7.07
CA LEU A 23 25.71 -39.09 6.24
C LEU A 23 26.56 -38.36 5.18
N LYS A 24 27.79 -37.98 5.54
CA LYS A 24 28.78 -37.35 4.65
C LYS A 24 29.16 -38.24 3.46
N ILE A 25 29.29 -39.54 3.70
CA ILE A 25 29.59 -40.54 2.65
C ILE A 25 28.36 -40.75 1.78
N LEU A 26 27.17 -40.86 2.39
CA LEU A 26 25.91 -41.03 1.67
C LEU A 26 25.63 -39.86 0.71
N LEU A 27 25.82 -38.61 1.15
CA LEU A 27 25.57 -37.42 0.33
C LEU A 27 26.63 -37.17 -0.75
N ARG A 28 27.84 -37.74 -0.61
CA ARG A 28 28.89 -37.71 -1.64
C ARG A 28 28.78 -38.83 -2.66
N GLU A 29 28.26 -40.00 -2.26
CA GLU A 29 28.24 -41.20 -3.10
C GLU A 29 26.88 -41.52 -3.72
N VAL A 30 25.77 -40.98 -3.20
CA VAL A 30 24.43 -41.26 -3.74
C VAL A 30 24.10 -40.29 -4.88
N ASP A 31 23.96 -40.85 -6.08
CA ASP A 31 23.48 -40.13 -7.27
C ASP A 31 22.06 -39.56 -7.00
N GLN A 32 21.79 -38.31 -7.42
CA GLN A 32 20.49 -37.64 -7.23
C GLN A 32 19.31 -38.48 -7.75
N LYS A 33 19.56 -39.36 -8.73
CA LYS A 33 18.57 -40.33 -9.23
C LYS A 33 18.20 -41.39 -8.19
N ASP A 34 19.15 -41.88 -7.40
CA ASP A 34 18.94 -42.96 -6.45
C ASP A 34 18.17 -42.50 -5.20
N LEU A 35 18.37 -41.23 -4.80
CA LEU A 35 17.61 -40.59 -3.72
C LEU A 35 16.13 -40.42 -4.09
N VAL A 36 15.86 -40.00 -5.33
CA VAL A 36 14.49 -39.87 -5.86
C VAL A 36 13.78 -41.22 -5.94
N VAL A 37 14.49 -42.29 -6.32
CA VAL A 37 13.94 -43.65 -6.38
C VAL A 37 13.61 -44.17 -4.97
N ALA A 38 14.45 -43.88 -3.97
CA ALA A 38 14.20 -44.28 -2.58
C ALA A 38 12.99 -43.58 -1.94
N LEU A 39 12.83 -42.28 -2.22
CA LEU A 39 11.72 -41.49 -1.66
C LEU A 39 10.37 -41.82 -2.33
N LYS A 40 10.34 -42.15 -3.63
CA LYS A 40 9.11 -42.53 -4.35
C LYS A 40 8.39 -43.76 -3.78
N GLY A 41 9.09 -44.65 -3.06
CA GLY A 41 8.53 -45.87 -2.47
C GLY A 41 8.32 -45.85 -0.96
N SER A 42 8.53 -44.69 -0.30
CA SER A 42 8.51 -44.55 1.17
C SER A 42 7.19 -43.94 1.66
N SER A 43 6.84 -44.15 2.95
CA SER A 43 5.65 -43.53 3.55
C SER A 43 5.81 -42.02 3.67
N ASP A 44 4.70 -41.29 3.61
CA ASP A 44 4.72 -39.82 3.67
C ASP A 44 5.32 -39.30 4.98
N GLU A 45 5.07 -40.00 6.09
CA GLU A 45 5.68 -39.71 7.40
C GLU A 45 7.21 -39.82 7.39
N LEU A 46 7.78 -40.78 6.63
CA LEU A 46 9.23 -40.92 6.48
C LEU A 46 9.82 -39.83 5.57
N LYS A 47 9.08 -39.42 4.52
CA LYS A 47 9.49 -38.31 3.64
C LYS A 47 9.53 -37.00 4.41
N ASP A 48 8.49 -36.73 5.20
CA ASP A 48 8.39 -35.52 6.02
C ASP A 48 9.47 -35.49 7.10
N LYS A 49 9.78 -36.64 7.72
CA LYS A 49 10.84 -36.74 8.74
C LYS A 49 12.24 -36.55 8.17
N VAL A 50 12.52 -37.08 6.97
CA VAL A 50 13.82 -36.91 6.29
C VAL A 50 14.00 -35.46 5.82
N LEU A 51 12.99 -34.86 5.20
CA LEU A 51 13.06 -33.46 4.74
C LEU A 51 13.10 -32.47 5.90
N GLY A 52 12.34 -32.73 6.97
CA GLY A 52 12.38 -31.95 8.20
C GLY A 52 13.74 -32.01 8.91
N ASN A 53 14.29 -33.21 9.10
CA ASN A 53 15.62 -33.38 9.72
C ASN A 53 16.75 -32.78 8.86
N MET A 54 16.65 -32.81 7.53
CA MET A 54 17.64 -32.16 6.67
C MET A 54 17.61 -30.63 6.82
N SER A 55 16.42 -30.01 6.88
CA SER A 55 16.28 -28.57 7.12
C SER A 55 16.79 -28.17 8.50
N GLU A 56 16.45 -28.94 9.55
CA GLU A 56 16.85 -28.65 10.92
C GLU A 56 18.34 -28.88 11.16
N ARG A 57 18.93 -29.97 10.63
CA ARG A 57 20.37 -30.26 10.77
C ARG A 57 21.26 -29.34 9.92
N VAL A 58 20.76 -28.79 8.80
CA VAL A 58 21.45 -27.72 8.07
C VAL A 58 21.49 -26.43 8.91
N ARG A 59 20.41 -26.12 9.67
CA ARG A 59 20.42 -25.02 10.64
C ARG A 59 21.39 -25.27 11.79
N THR A 60 21.42 -26.48 12.36
CA THR A 60 22.35 -26.84 13.44
C THR A 60 23.81 -26.81 12.97
N PHE A 61 24.12 -27.36 11.79
CA PHE A 61 25.45 -27.32 11.18
C PHE A 61 25.99 -25.89 11.02
N ILE A 62 25.15 -24.96 10.57
CA ILE A 62 25.53 -23.55 10.43
C ILE A 62 25.76 -22.90 11.79
N THR A 63 24.99 -23.29 12.81
CA THR A 63 25.12 -22.75 14.17
C THR A 63 26.37 -23.29 14.88
N GLU A 64 26.75 -24.55 14.64
CA GLU A 64 27.90 -25.22 15.27
C GLU A 64 29.25 -24.92 14.57
N GLU A 65 29.29 -24.78 13.23
CA GLU A 65 30.51 -24.35 12.51
C GLU A 65 30.83 -22.86 12.73
N MET A 66 29.84 -22.04 13.13
CA MET A 66 30.07 -20.65 13.57
C MET A 66 30.94 -20.53 14.83
N GLU A 67 31.09 -21.60 15.62
CA GLU A 67 32.02 -21.64 16.76
C GLU A 67 33.46 -22.00 16.34
N TYR A 68 33.67 -22.60 15.16
CA TYR A 68 34.98 -23.14 14.74
C TYR A 68 35.63 -22.39 13.58
N LEU A 69 34.84 -21.74 12.72
CA LEU A 69 35.33 -20.93 11.60
C LEU A 69 35.04 -19.45 11.92
N GLY A 70 36.10 -18.64 11.96
CA GLY A 70 35.99 -17.18 12.15
C GLY A 70 35.03 -16.49 11.15
N PRO A 71 34.74 -15.19 11.33
CA PRO A 71 33.55 -14.53 10.79
C PRO A 71 33.48 -14.60 9.26
N MET A 72 32.70 -15.54 8.72
CA MET A 72 32.11 -15.42 7.39
C MET A 72 31.06 -14.32 7.39
N ARG A 73 30.91 -13.60 6.27
CA ARG A 73 29.84 -12.59 6.16
C ARG A 73 28.49 -13.32 6.11
N LEU A 74 27.47 -12.76 6.77
CA LEU A 74 26.10 -13.32 6.79
C LEU A 74 25.62 -13.71 5.37
N SER A 75 26.00 -12.91 4.37
CA SER A 75 25.72 -13.13 2.94
C SER A 75 26.26 -14.45 2.36
N GLU A 76 27.41 -14.95 2.84
CA GLU A 76 28.02 -16.20 2.35
C GLU A 76 27.33 -17.41 2.97
N VAL A 77 26.90 -17.30 4.23
CA VAL A 77 26.09 -18.31 4.92
C VAL A 77 24.70 -18.43 4.27
N GLU A 78 24.12 -17.29 3.90
CA GLU A 78 22.83 -17.20 3.20
C GLU A 78 22.90 -17.83 1.79
N GLU A 79 24.01 -17.65 1.07
CA GLU A 79 24.20 -18.26 -0.25
C GLU A 79 24.28 -19.80 -0.18
N VAL A 80 24.92 -20.34 0.86
CA VAL A 80 25.02 -21.78 1.08
C VAL A 80 23.66 -22.37 1.48
N GLN A 81 22.91 -21.73 2.39
CA GLN A 81 21.56 -22.14 2.74
C GLN A 81 20.64 -22.17 1.51
N ARG A 82 20.69 -21.13 0.68
CA ARG A 82 19.87 -21.01 -0.52
C ARG A 82 20.18 -22.09 -1.56
N ARG A 83 21.46 -22.41 -1.79
CA ARG A 83 21.86 -23.49 -2.72
C ARG A 83 21.38 -24.86 -2.27
N ILE A 84 21.41 -25.13 -0.96
CA ILE A 84 20.91 -26.39 -0.39
C ILE A 84 19.38 -26.49 -0.54
N ALA A 85 18.65 -25.41 -0.27
CA ALA A 85 17.20 -25.36 -0.44
C ALA A 85 16.77 -25.59 -1.91
N GLN A 86 17.48 -24.98 -2.87
CA GLN A 86 17.22 -25.15 -4.31
C GLN A 86 17.50 -26.58 -4.79
N GLN A 87 18.55 -27.24 -4.28
CA GLN A 87 18.84 -28.65 -4.61
C GLN A 87 17.77 -29.59 -4.05
N LEU A 88 17.28 -29.33 -2.84
CA LEU A 88 16.18 -30.09 -2.24
C LEU A 88 14.89 -29.92 -3.05
N LEU A 89 14.61 -28.72 -3.57
CA LEU A 89 13.45 -28.45 -4.41
C LEU A 89 13.50 -29.22 -5.74
N GLN A 90 14.65 -29.24 -6.41
CA GLN A 90 14.81 -30.03 -7.64
C GLN A 90 14.58 -31.53 -7.41
N ILE A 91 14.92 -32.04 -6.22
CA ILE A 91 14.69 -33.43 -5.84
C ILE A 91 13.20 -33.69 -5.61
N VAL A 92 12.49 -32.78 -4.94
CA VAL A 92 11.04 -32.88 -4.67
C VAL A 92 10.23 -32.80 -5.97
N GLU A 93 10.58 -31.86 -6.86
CA GLU A 93 9.90 -31.63 -8.15
C GLU A 93 10.16 -32.76 -9.15
N ARG A 94 11.43 -33.18 -9.35
CA ARG A 94 11.74 -34.35 -10.19
C ARG A 94 11.17 -35.65 -9.60
N GLY A 95 10.90 -35.65 -8.30
CA GLY A 95 10.35 -36.76 -7.54
C GLY A 95 8.82 -36.88 -7.56
N ASN A 96 8.06 -35.85 -7.95
CA ASN A 96 6.61 -35.76 -7.66
C ASN A 96 6.30 -36.11 -6.19
N ILE A 97 7.10 -35.58 -5.26
CA ILE A 97 6.94 -35.85 -3.83
C ILE A 97 5.98 -34.81 -3.23
N THR A 98 4.83 -35.25 -2.73
CA THR A 98 3.82 -34.37 -2.12
C THR A 98 4.12 -34.17 -0.63
N LEU A 99 4.37 -32.93 -0.21
CA LEU A 99 4.55 -32.56 1.21
C LEU A 99 3.19 -32.54 1.92
N SER A 100 3.06 -33.19 3.08
CA SER A 100 1.76 -33.40 3.73
C SER A 100 1.27 -32.20 4.57
N SER A 101 2.17 -31.37 5.09
CA SER A 101 1.88 -30.29 6.04
C SER A 101 1.64 -28.91 5.38
N PRO A 102 0.51 -28.23 5.64
CA PRO A 102 0.24 -26.86 5.17
C PRO A 102 1.23 -25.80 5.71
N GLU A 103 1.72 -25.95 6.94
CA GLU A 103 2.69 -25.02 7.55
C GLU A 103 4.06 -25.16 6.91
N GLN A 104 4.47 -26.39 6.59
CA GLN A 104 5.70 -26.63 5.84
C GLN A 104 5.56 -26.10 4.42
N ARG A 105 4.44 -26.31 3.72
CA ARG A 105 4.22 -25.70 2.39
C ARG A 105 4.32 -24.17 2.44
N ARG A 106 3.83 -23.53 3.51
CA ARG A 106 3.96 -22.07 3.71
C ARG A 106 5.40 -21.64 4.01
N LEU A 107 6.12 -22.37 4.85
CA LEU A 107 7.52 -22.08 5.16
C LEU A 107 8.43 -22.29 3.94
N TYR A 108 8.23 -23.40 3.22
CA TYR A 108 8.91 -23.71 1.96
C TYR A 108 8.54 -22.75 0.83
N ALA A 109 7.28 -22.29 0.72
CA ALA A 109 6.89 -21.27 -0.24
C ALA A 109 7.50 -19.90 0.11
N ARG A 110 7.52 -19.51 1.40
CA ARG A 110 8.11 -18.23 1.86
C ARG A 110 9.63 -18.19 1.71
N GLU A 111 10.31 -19.35 1.81
CA GLU A 111 11.75 -19.48 1.55
C GLU A 111 12.09 -19.70 0.06
N SER A 112 11.18 -20.23 -0.77
CA SER A 112 11.39 -20.43 -2.22
C SER A 112 10.86 -19.30 -3.12
N LEU A 113 9.99 -18.44 -2.60
CA LEU A 113 9.44 -17.27 -3.31
C LEU A 113 10.14 -15.97 -2.92
N ALA A 114 11.09 -16.00 -1.98
CA ALA A 114 11.99 -14.87 -1.80
C ALA A 114 12.76 -14.69 -3.11
N PRO A 115 12.46 -13.65 -3.89
CA PRO A 115 13.08 -13.45 -5.19
C PRO A 115 14.57 -13.21 -4.97
N GLU A 116 15.41 -13.72 -5.89
CA GLU A 116 16.80 -13.29 -5.95
C GLU A 116 16.82 -11.75 -5.99
N PRO A 117 17.43 -11.05 -5.01
CA PRO A 117 17.64 -9.62 -5.12
C PRO A 117 18.36 -9.33 -6.44
N GLY A 118 17.73 -8.58 -7.35
CA GLY A 118 18.36 -8.14 -8.59
C GLY A 118 18.15 -8.99 -9.85
N ARG A 119 17.15 -9.89 -9.92
CA ARG A 119 16.86 -10.68 -11.15
C ARG A 119 15.42 -10.66 -11.66
N GLY A 120 14.62 -9.63 -11.33
CA GLY A 120 13.38 -9.43 -12.08
C GLY A 120 13.64 -8.85 -13.47
N HIS A 121 12.75 -9.13 -14.41
CA HIS A 121 12.84 -8.59 -15.77
C HIS A 121 12.16 -7.22 -15.82
N TRP A 122 12.92 -6.22 -16.24
CA TRP A 122 12.45 -4.85 -16.45
C TRP A 122 12.08 -4.60 -17.90
N CYS A 123 10.95 -3.94 -18.10
CA CYS A 123 10.52 -3.42 -19.40
C CYS A 123 10.07 -1.97 -19.21
N THR A 124 10.70 -1.03 -19.88
CA THR A 124 10.34 0.40 -19.81
C THR A 124 9.60 0.83 -21.06
N TYR A 125 8.54 1.60 -20.88
CA TYR A 125 7.77 2.18 -21.97
C TYR A 125 7.81 3.71 -21.87
N GLY A 126 8.21 4.35 -22.96
CA GLY A 126 8.22 5.79 -23.09
C GLY A 126 7.45 6.26 -24.34
N ALA A 127 7.67 7.53 -24.72
CA ALA A 127 7.00 8.12 -25.87
C ALA A 127 7.26 7.38 -27.20
N ARG A 128 8.39 6.68 -27.31
CA ARG A 128 8.73 5.88 -28.50
C ARG A 128 7.89 4.61 -28.62
N ASP A 129 7.41 4.09 -27.49
CA ASP A 129 6.60 2.87 -27.42
C ASP A 129 5.10 3.18 -27.53
N GLY A 130 4.73 4.46 -27.55
CA GLY A 130 3.36 4.94 -27.72
C GLY A 130 2.77 5.63 -26.49
N LEU A 131 3.49 5.75 -25.37
CA LEU A 131 3.01 6.48 -24.19
C LEU A 131 2.83 7.97 -24.50
N ALA A 132 1.73 8.58 -24.04
CA ALA A 132 1.41 9.98 -24.35
C ALA A 132 2.44 10.99 -23.81
N GLY A 133 2.97 10.74 -22.61
CA GLY A 133 3.87 11.62 -21.89
C GLY A 133 4.85 10.83 -21.01
N ALA A 134 6.00 11.43 -20.71
CA ALA A 134 7.05 10.76 -19.95
C ALA A 134 6.91 10.97 -18.43
N ASP A 135 6.08 11.92 -17.99
CA ASP A 135 5.77 12.13 -16.58
C ASP A 135 4.47 11.38 -16.27
N VAL A 136 4.60 10.19 -15.68
CA VAL A 136 3.43 9.41 -15.27
C VAL A 136 3.06 9.79 -13.84
N HIS A 137 1.85 10.31 -13.64
CA HIS A 137 1.36 10.78 -12.34
C HIS A 137 0.47 9.77 -11.63
N ALA A 138 -0.24 8.93 -12.38
CA ALA A 138 -1.16 7.94 -11.82
C ALA A 138 -1.24 6.71 -12.73
N ILE A 139 -1.46 5.55 -12.12
CA ILE A 139 -1.68 4.26 -12.78
C ILE A 139 -2.95 3.66 -12.22
N LEU A 140 -3.81 3.14 -13.08
CA LEU A 140 -5.03 2.43 -12.70
C LEU A 140 -5.24 1.25 -13.64
N GLN A 141 -5.58 0.07 -13.11
CA GLN A 141 -6.10 -1.02 -13.92
C GLN A 141 -7.61 -1.06 -13.81
N ASP A 142 -8.31 -0.98 -14.94
CA ASP A 142 -9.79 -1.00 -14.94
C ASP A 142 -10.37 -2.41 -14.76
N ARG A 143 -11.70 -2.52 -14.66
CA ARG A 143 -12.42 -3.79 -14.55
C ARG A 143 -12.25 -4.72 -15.76
N GLU A 144 -12.03 -4.16 -16.95
CA GLU A 144 -11.80 -4.92 -18.18
C GLU A 144 -10.35 -5.41 -18.30
N GLY A 145 -9.46 -4.91 -17.47
CA GLY A 145 -8.05 -5.30 -17.39
C GLY A 145 -7.09 -4.38 -18.14
N TYR A 146 -7.58 -3.30 -18.76
CA TYR A 146 -6.71 -2.29 -19.38
C TYR A 146 -5.97 -1.51 -18.30
N LEU A 147 -4.71 -1.18 -18.60
CA LEU A 147 -3.93 -0.27 -17.78
C LEU A 147 -4.09 1.15 -18.31
N TRP A 148 -4.33 2.08 -17.41
CA TRP A 148 -4.49 3.50 -17.69
C TRP A 148 -3.36 4.26 -17.01
N PHE A 149 -2.75 5.16 -17.77
CA PHE A 149 -1.62 5.99 -17.35
C PHE A 149 -2.00 7.46 -17.51
N GLY A 150 -2.13 8.17 -16.39
CA GLY A 150 -2.30 9.61 -16.37
C GLY A 150 -0.93 10.28 -16.56
N THR A 151 -0.76 11.06 -17.62
CA THR A 151 0.51 11.71 -17.97
C THR A 151 0.38 13.23 -18.03
N GLU A 152 1.50 13.93 -18.23
CA GLU A 152 1.53 15.37 -18.48
C GLU A 152 1.02 15.78 -19.87
N ARG A 153 0.81 14.81 -20.78
CA ARG A 153 0.41 15.03 -22.18
C ARG A 153 -0.88 14.32 -22.60
N GLY A 154 -1.55 13.65 -21.68
CA GLY A 154 -2.84 13.00 -21.89
C GLY A 154 -3.00 11.77 -21.02
N VAL A 155 -4.01 10.98 -21.35
CA VAL A 155 -4.22 9.64 -20.78
C VAL A 155 -3.75 8.61 -21.79
N SER A 156 -2.97 7.61 -21.37
CA SER A 156 -2.64 6.45 -22.21
C SER A 156 -3.33 5.21 -21.67
N GLN A 157 -4.15 4.56 -22.48
CA GLN A 157 -4.69 3.22 -22.22
C GLN A 157 -3.77 2.17 -22.85
N TYR A 158 -3.48 1.08 -22.15
CA TYR A 158 -2.63 -0.01 -22.61
C TYR A 158 -3.40 -1.33 -22.55
N ASP A 159 -3.45 -2.03 -23.69
CA ASP A 159 -4.17 -3.29 -23.88
C ASP A 159 -3.28 -4.54 -23.65
N GLY A 160 -2.05 -4.35 -23.16
CA GLY A 160 -1.05 -5.41 -23.06
C GLY A 160 -0.14 -5.53 -24.28
N GLN A 161 -0.41 -4.80 -25.36
CA GLN A 161 0.41 -4.79 -26.58
C GLN A 161 0.73 -3.38 -27.06
N ARG A 162 -0.25 -2.46 -27.04
CA ARG A 162 -0.13 -1.11 -27.59
C ARG A 162 -0.79 -0.07 -26.69
N PHE A 163 -0.35 1.17 -26.85
CA PHE A 163 -0.92 2.33 -26.21
C PHE A 163 -1.94 3.04 -27.11
N PHE A 164 -3.03 3.49 -26.51
CA PHE A 164 -4.02 4.39 -27.08
C PHE A 164 -4.09 5.66 -26.26
N ASN A 165 -3.86 6.80 -26.91
CA ASN A 165 -3.74 8.07 -26.22
C ASN A 165 -4.98 8.93 -26.42
N PHE A 166 -5.43 9.52 -25.32
CA PHE A 166 -6.52 10.48 -25.28
C PHE A 166 -5.99 11.82 -24.81
N THR A 167 -6.43 12.88 -25.47
CA THR A 167 -6.00 14.28 -25.28
C THR A 167 -7.22 15.21 -25.20
N THR A 168 -6.98 16.50 -25.06
CA THR A 168 -8.03 17.53 -25.20
C THR A 168 -8.74 17.49 -26.54
N ARG A 169 -8.13 16.92 -27.59
CA ARG A 169 -8.79 16.72 -28.90
C ARG A 169 -9.88 15.64 -28.84
N ASP A 170 -9.76 14.71 -27.92
CA ASP A 170 -10.69 13.60 -27.71
C ASP A 170 -11.77 13.94 -26.66
N GLY A 171 -11.62 15.09 -25.99
CA GLY A 171 -12.56 15.61 -25.01
C GLY A 171 -12.05 15.65 -23.58
N LEU A 172 -10.77 15.37 -23.30
CA LEU A 172 -10.23 15.62 -21.95
C LEU A 172 -10.26 17.10 -21.59
N ALA A 173 -10.53 17.42 -20.32
CA ALA A 173 -10.55 18.80 -19.81
C ALA A 173 -9.17 19.49 -19.86
N SER A 174 -8.10 18.72 -19.65
CA SER A 174 -6.71 19.13 -19.87
C SER A 174 -5.84 17.90 -20.13
N ASN A 175 -4.72 18.08 -20.83
CA ASN A 175 -3.76 17.01 -21.10
C ASN A 175 -2.98 16.59 -19.85
N ARG A 176 -2.87 17.46 -18.84
CA ARG A 176 -2.13 17.13 -17.61
C ARG A 176 -3.06 16.45 -16.62
N VAL A 177 -2.95 15.12 -16.54
CA VAL A 177 -3.79 14.24 -15.74
C VAL A 177 -3.08 13.94 -14.42
N THR A 178 -3.76 14.18 -13.30
CA THR A 178 -3.15 14.13 -11.96
C THR A 178 -3.58 12.92 -11.14
N SER A 179 -4.77 12.38 -11.36
CA SER A 179 -5.29 11.20 -10.66
C SER A 179 -6.43 10.56 -11.46
N MET A 180 -6.74 9.31 -11.12
CA MET A 180 -7.76 8.50 -11.79
C MET A 180 -8.55 7.67 -10.79
N LEU A 181 -9.83 7.42 -11.09
CA LEU A 181 -10.71 6.53 -10.34
C LEU A 181 -11.66 5.82 -11.30
N GLU A 182 -11.97 4.56 -11.03
CA GLU A 182 -13.06 3.85 -11.69
C GLU A 182 -14.27 3.79 -10.75
N ASP A 183 -15.42 4.28 -11.19
CA ASP A 183 -16.64 4.28 -10.38
C ASP A 183 -17.34 2.90 -10.39
N ARG A 184 -18.37 2.73 -9.54
CA ARG A 184 -19.11 1.46 -9.46
C ARG A 184 -19.79 1.04 -10.76
N HIS A 185 -20.08 2.00 -11.63
CA HIS A 185 -20.71 1.80 -12.93
C HIS A 185 -19.70 1.44 -14.03
N GLY A 186 -18.39 1.48 -13.71
CA GLY A 186 -17.31 1.19 -14.64
C GLY A 186 -16.88 2.41 -15.47
N ASN A 187 -17.33 3.62 -15.13
CA ASN A 187 -16.81 4.81 -15.79
C ASN A 187 -15.48 5.22 -15.17
N LEU A 188 -14.59 5.74 -16.00
CA LEU A 188 -13.30 6.23 -15.56
C LEU A 188 -13.35 7.74 -15.38
N TRP A 189 -12.82 8.21 -14.26
CA TRP A 189 -12.78 9.61 -13.88
C TRP A 189 -11.33 10.07 -13.83
N PHE A 190 -11.03 11.14 -14.55
CA PHE A 190 -9.69 11.72 -14.67
C PHE A 190 -9.72 13.12 -14.08
N THR A 191 -8.94 13.35 -13.02
CA THR A 191 -8.69 14.72 -12.56
C THR A 191 -7.56 15.32 -13.39
N THR A 192 -7.74 16.55 -13.82
CA THR A 192 -6.79 17.27 -14.67
C THR A 192 -6.56 18.67 -14.14
N GLU A 193 -5.57 19.39 -14.66
CA GLU A 193 -5.40 20.82 -14.32
C GLU A 193 -6.56 21.72 -14.82
N GLY A 194 -7.41 21.20 -15.71
CA GLY A 194 -8.54 21.92 -16.32
C GLY A 194 -9.91 21.56 -15.74
N GLY A 195 -9.98 20.67 -14.74
CA GLY A 195 -11.23 20.13 -14.21
C GLY A 195 -11.24 18.61 -14.24
N VAL A 196 -12.44 18.03 -14.29
CA VAL A 196 -12.65 16.58 -14.23
C VAL A 196 -13.19 16.08 -15.56
N SER A 197 -12.69 14.95 -16.05
CA SER A 197 -13.23 14.29 -17.25
C SER A 197 -13.74 12.90 -16.88
N ARG A 198 -14.98 12.57 -17.24
CA ARG A 198 -15.53 11.21 -17.17
C ARG A 198 -15.41 10.56 -18.54
N TYR A 199 -14.92 9.33 -18.58
CA TYR A 199 -14.93 8.44 -19.74
C TYR A 199 -15.98 7.35 -19.55
N ASP A 200 -17.03 7.42 -20.36
CA ASP A 200 -18.07 6.40 -20.40
C ASP A 200 -17.59 5.21 -21.23
N VAL A 201 -17.23 4.11 -20.55
CA VAL A 201 -16.72 2.88 -21.20
C VAL A 201 -17.79 2.23 -22.09
N GLN A 202 -19.07 2.41 -21.75
CA GLN A 202 -20.20 1.81 -22.47
C GLN A 202 -20.69 2.64 -23.66
N GLN A 203 -20.21 3.88 -23.86
CA GLN A 203 -20.65 4.72 -24.97
C GLN A 203 -19.92 4.39 -26.28
N ASP A 204 -20.66 4.52 -27.38
CA ASP A 204 -20.12 4.41 -28.74
C ASP A 204 -18.98 5.43 -28.97
N ALA A 205 -18.04 5.06 -29.82
CA ALA A 205 -16.71 5.69 -29.96
C ALA A 205 -16.69 7.21 -30.26
N GLY A 206 -17.83 7.84 -30.57
CA GLY A 206 -17.89 9.24 -31.02
C GLY A 206 -17.80 10.31 -29.93
N GLN A 207 -18.23 10.03 -28.69
CA GLN A 207 -18.20 11.00 -27.58
C GLN A 207 -18.04 10.31 -26.22
N ARG A 208 -16.89 9.66 -25.98
CA ARG A 208 -16.68 8.95 -24.70
C ARG A 208 -16.39 9.88 -23.51
N PHE A 209 -15.93 11.11 -23.75
CA PHE A 209 -15.57 12.04 -22.67
C PHE A 209 -16.67 13.07 -22.41
N THR A 210 -17.05 13.20 -21.14
CA THR A 210 -17.82 14.33 -20.59
C THR A 210 -16.95 15.08 -19.60
N THR A 211 -16.81 16.40 -19.76
CA THR A 211 -15.98 17.23 -18.88
C THR A 211 -16.83 18.08 -17.94
N PHE A 212 -16.29 18.30 -16.75
CA PHE A 212 -16.91 19.10 -15.71
C PHE A 212 -15.92 20.13 -15.18
N THR A 213 -16.36 21.38 -15.20
CA THR A 213 -15.60 22.55 -14.77
C THR A 213 -16.42 23.38 -13.78
N THR A 214 -15.88 24.52 -13.34
CA THR A 214 -16.63 25.51 -12.56
C THR A 214 -17.90 26.00 -13.24
N GLN A 215 -17.98 25.93 -14.57
CA GLN A 215 -19.20 26.29 -15.31
C GLN A 215 -20.32 25.27 -15.12
N ASP A 216 -19.97 24.02 -14.77
CA ASP A 216 -20.89 22.90 -14.58
C ASP A 216 -21.27 22.69 -13.10
N GLY A 217 -20.72 23.53 -12.20
CA GLY A 217 -20.99 23.51 -10.76
C GLY A 217 -19.87 22.91 -9.90
N LEU A 218 -18.74 22.50 -10.49
CA LEU A 218 -17.55 22.10 -9.74
C LEU A 218 -17.00 23.29 -8.94
N ALA A 219 -16.59 23.09 -7.70
CA ALA A 219 -16.15 24.19 -6.83
C ALA A 219 -14.86 24.86 -7.32
N SER A 220 -13.99 24.09 -7.96
CA SER A 220 -12.75 24.55 -8.59
C SER A 220 -12.26 23.48 -9.55
N ASN A 221 -11.60 23.91 -10.63
CA ASN A 221 -11.00 23.00 -11.61
C ASN A 221 -9.76 22.26 -11.07
N ARG A 222 -9.23 22.68 -9.92
CA ARG A 222 -8.06 22.05 -9.30
C ARG A 222 -8.48 21.08 -8.20
N ILE A 223 -8.49 19.80 -8.56
CA ILE A 223 -8.86 18.70 -7.68
C ILE A 223 -7.61 18.14 -6.98
N THR A 224 -7.69 18.00 -5.67
CA THR A 224 -6.60 17.49 -4.82
C THR A 224 -6.79 16.04 -4.40
N SER A 225 -8.04 15.57 -4.36
CA SER A 225 -8.43 14.20 -4.02
C SER A 225 -9.83 13.91 -4.56
N MET A 226 -10.10 12.65 -4.86
CA MET A 226 -11.42 12.18 -5.29
C MET A 226 -11.77 10.87 -4.59
N LEU A 227 -13.05 10.65 -4.30
CA LEU A 227 -13.57 9.37 -3.82
C LEU A 227 -14.97 9.10 -4.38
N GLU A 228 -15.39 7.83 -4.36
CA GLU A 228 -16.79 7.45 -4.54
C GLU A 228 -17.33 6.89 -3.22
N ASP A 229 -18.40 7.49 -2.68
CA ASP A 229 -18.99 7.04 -1.42
C ASP A 229 -19.83 5.76 -1.58
N ARG A 230 -20.22 5.11 -0.47
CA ARG A 230 -21.08 3.91 -0.50
C ARG A 230 -22.43 4.11 -1.19
N HIS A 231 -22.93 5.33 -1.22
CA HIS A 231 -24.18 5.69 -1.88
C HIS A 231 -24.04 5.92 -3.40
N GLY A 232 -22.81 5.95 -3.91
CA GLY A 232 -22.49 6.14 -5.32
C GLY A 232 -22.34 7.60 -5.72
N ASN A 233 -22.23 8.53 -4.76
CA ASN A 233 -21.86 9.91 -5.06
C ASN A 233 -20.34 10.02 -5.19
N LEU A 234 -19.91 10.84 -6.14
CA LEU A 234 -18.51 11.18 -6.28
C LEU A 234 -18.20 12.47 -5.54
N TRP A 235 -17.10 12.46 -4.80
CA TRP A 235 -16.63 13.60 -4.01
C TRP A 235 -15.31 14.08 -4.55
N PHE A 236 -15.22 15.39 -4.78
CA PHE A 236 -14.05 16.07 -5.32
C PHE A 236 -13.56 17.12 -4.33
N ALA A 237 -12.43 16.86 -3.69
CA ALA A 237 -11.73 17.83 -2.86
C ALA A 237 -11.03 18.84 -3.77
N THR A 238 -11.12 20.12 -3.43
CA THR A 238 -10.54 21.17 -4.25
C THR A 238 -9.50 21.99 -3.49
N GLU A 239 -8.57 22.59 -4.24
CA GLU A 239 -7.48 23.40 -3.67
C GLU A 239 -8.01 24.65 -2.93
N VAL A 240 -9.13 25.23 -3.36
CA VAL A 240 -9.63 26.53 -2.84
C VAL A 240 -11.15 26.67 -2.72
N GLY A 241 -11.94 25.71 -3.23
CA GLY A 241 -13.41 25.83 -3.37
C GLY A 241 -14.22 25.00 -2.38
N GLY A 242 -13.59 24.23 -1.50
CA GLY A 242 -14.25 23.25 -0.64
C GLY A 242 -14.34 21.87 -1.28
N VAL A 243 -15.45 21.18 -1.06
CA VAL A 243 -15.70 19.83 -1.60
C VAL A 243 -16.93 19.86 -2.51
N SER A 244 -16.81 19.32 -3.73
CA SER A 244 -17.97 19.10 -4.60
C SER A 244 -18.45 17.65 -4.53
N GLN A 245 -19.71 17.45 -4.21
CA GLN A 245 -20.42 16.18 -4.32
C GLN A 245 -21.15 16.12 -5.67
N TYR A 246 -21.06 14.99 -6.37
CA TYR A 246 -21.75 14.73 -7.62
C TYR A 246 -22.63 13.49 -7.48
N ASP A 247 -23.93 13.65 -7.70
CA ASP A 247 -24.96 12.61 -7.56
C ASP A 247 -25.24 11.83 -8.86
N GLY A 248 -24.38 11.97 -9.87
CA GLY A 248 -24.60 11.45 -11.22
C GLY A 248 -25.37 12.40 -12.14
N LYS A 249 -25.91 13.51 -11.62
CA LYS A 249 -26.68 14.50 -12.39
C LYS A 249 -26.21 15.92 -12.18
N ARG A 250 -25.87 16.30 -10.96
CA ARG A 250 -25.51 17.68 -10.59
C ARG A 250 -24.44 17.71 -9.51
N PHE A 251 -23.76 18.85 -9.43
CA PHE A 251 -22.84 19.15 -8.34
C PHE A 251 -23.54 19.92 -7.20
N VAL A 252 -23.20 19.55 -5.98
CA VAL A 252 -23.46 20.33 -4.76
C VAL A 252 -22.12 20.61 -4.11
N THR A 253 -21.82 21.87 -3.83
CA THR A 253 -20.55 22.27 -3.21
C THR A 253 -20.75 22.58 -1.74
N LEU A 254 -19.92 21.99 -0.89
CA LEU A 254 -19.82 22.28 0.53
C LEU A 254 -18.63 23.20 0.78
N THR A 255 -18.85 24.24 1.58
CA THR A 255 -17.86 25.28 1.90
C THR A 255 -17.81 25.56 3.41
N THR A 256 -16.96 26.50 3.81
CA THR A 256 -16.96 27.07 5.17
C THR A 256 -18.28 27.71 5.58
N GLN A 257 -19.13 28.11 4.62
CA GLN A 257 -20.48 28.62 4.94
C GLN A 257 -21.44 27.50 5.35
N ASP A 258 -21.17 26.26 4.94
CA ASP A 258 -21.98 25.09 5.24
C ASP A 258 -21.51 24.37 6.52
N GLY A 259 -20.25 24.59 6.93
CA GLY A 259 -19.66 24.02 8.15
C GLY A 259 -18.28 23.40 7.96
N LEU A 260 -17.70 23.44 6.76
CA LEU A 260 -16.31 23.00 6.57
C LEU A 260 -15.35 23.90 7.36
N ALA A 261 -14.26 23.30 7.85
CA ALA A 261 -13.21 24.06 8.52
C ALA A 261 -12.41 24.96 7.58
N SER A 262 -12.23 24.51 6.33
CA SER A 262 -11.50 25.20 5.29
C SER A 262 -12.11 24.91 3.93
N ASN A 263 -11.93 25.82 2.98
CA ASN A 263 -12.19 25.54 1.56
C ASN A 263 -10.98 24.92 0.85
N ARG A 264 -9.84 24.74 1.56
CA ARG A 264 -8.63 24.12 1.03
C ARG A 264 -8.53 22.67 1.49
N ILE A 265 -9.13 21.78 0.71
CA ILE A 265 -9.22 20.36 1.07
C ILE A 265 -8.06 19.62 0.44
N ARG A 266 -7.43 18.74 1.23
CA ARG A 266 -6.20 18.03 0.85
C ARG A 266 -6.40 16.53 0.69
N SER A 267 -7.26 15.92 1.49
CA SER A 267 -7.50 14.48 1.51
C SER A 267 -8.95 14.19 1.86
N LEU A 268 -9.45 13.04 1.38
CA LEU A 268 -10.80 12.55 1.63
C LEU A 268 -10.72 11.09 2.11
N LEU A 269 -11.64 10.72 2.99
CA LEU A 269 -11.87 9.33 3.40
C LEU A 269 -13.35 9.14 3.72
N GLU A 270 -13.96 8.06 3.25
CA GLU A 270 -15.20 7.55 3.83
C GLU A 270 -14.85 6.45 4.83
N ASP A 271 -15.31 6.57 6.08
CA ASP A 271 -15.11 5.54 7.08
C ASP A 271 -16.15 4.41 6.97
N ARG A 272 -15.96 3.33 7.74
CA ARG A 272 -16.85 2.16 7.79
C ARG A 272 -18.28 2.48 8.24
N GLU A 273 -18.47 3.53 9.04
CA GLU A 273 -19.80 3.97 9.45
C GLU A 273 -20.52 4.77 8.33
N GLY A 274 -19.76 5.24 7.35
CA GLY A 274 -20.25 6.01 6.20
C GLY A 274 -20.11 7.51 6.39
N TYR A 275 -19.34 7.93 7.39
CA TYR A 275 -19.01 9.34 7.57
C TYR A 275 -17.83 9.73 6.69
N LEU A 276 -17.86 10.98 6.26
CA LEU A 276 -16.86 11.54 5.37
C LEU A 276 -15.90 12.43 6.16
N TRP A 277 -14.62 12.13 6.01
CA TRP A 277 -13.53 12.89 6.59
C TRP A 277 -12.85 13.74 5.53
N PHE A 278 -12.67 15.02 5.83
CA PHE A 278 -12.05 16.01 4.97
C PHE A 278 -10.81 16.58 5.68
N GLY A 279 -9.63 16.17 5.24
CA GLY A 279 -8.36 16.72 5.74
C GLY A 279 -8.06 18.03 5.03
N THR A 280 -7.69 19.07 5.77
CA THR A 280 -7.44 20.40 5.19
C THR A 280 -5.95 20.73 5.13
N TYR A 281 -5.61 21.78 4.37
CA TYR A 281 -4.22 22.25 4.26
C TYR A 281 -3.63 22.84 5.54
N SER A 282 -4.44 23.49 6.38
CA SER A 282 -3.94 24.24 7.55
C SER A 282 -4.96 24.43 8.67
N ASP A 283 -6.17 23.91 8.53
CA ASP A 283 -7.29 24.15 9.42
C ASP A 283 -7.93 22.81 9.77
N GLY A 284 -7.14 21.88 10.29
CA GLY A 284 -7.52 20.59 10.85
C GLY A 284 -8.24 19.61 9.91
N ALA A 285 -9.14 18.81 10.48
CA ALA A 285 -9.98 17.85 9.76
C ALA A 285 -11.46 18.02 10.09
N THR A 286 -12.32 17.92 9.08
CA THR A 286 -13.78 17.97 9.21
C THR A 286 -14.37 16.56 9.03
N LEU A 287 -15.23 16.14 9.95
CA LEU A 287 -16.12 14.99 9.86
C LEU A 287 -17.51 15.46 9.41
N TYR A 288 -18.07 14.79 8.42
CA TYR A 288 -19.41 15.02 7.89
C TYR A 288 -20.24 13.75 7.94
N ASP A 289 -21.36 13.79 8.66
CA ASP A 289 -22.25 12.64 8.87
C ASP A 289 -23.43 12.57 7.86
N GLY A 290 -23.46 13.49 6.90
CA GLY A 290 -24.59 13.68 5.97
C GLY A 290 -25.55 14.82 6.36
N GLN A 291 -25.48 15.30 7.61
CA GLN A 291 -26.37 16.34 8.16
C GLN A 291 -25.61 17.43 8.92
N SER A 292 -24.55 17.09 9.63
CA SER A 292 -23.80 17.96 10.52
C SER A 292 -22.30 17.84 10.28
N PHE A 293 -21.56 18.86 10.72
CA PHE A 293 -20.11 18.92 10.62
C PHE A 293 -19.50 18.93 12.02
N SER A 294 -18.49 18.11 12.23
CA SER A 294 -17.61 18.20 13.39
C SER A 294 -16.20 18.49 12.94
N TYR A 295 -15.52 19.39 13.63
CA TYR A 295 -14.21 19.88 13.24
C TYR A 295 -13.19 19.63 14.35
N TYR A 296 -12.01 19.15 13.97
CA TYR A 296 -10.92 18.79 14.87
C TYR A 296 -9.66 19.58 14.52
N THR A 297 -9.06 20.21 15.53
CA THR A 297 -7.84 21.04 15.43
C THR A 297 -6.80 20.57 16.44
N ALA A 298 -5.58 21.10 16.31
CA ALA A 298 -4.56 21.02 17.34
C ALA A 298 -4.99 21.64 18.67
N HIS A 299 -5.94 22.57 18.65
CA HIS A 299 -6.48 23.25 19.83
C HIS A 299 -7.74 22.59 20.42
N GLY A 300 -8.28 21.52 19.81
CA GLY A 300 -9.48 20.83 20.25
C GLY A 300 -10.55 20.67 19.16
N SER A 301 -11.74 20.20 19.54
CA SER A 301 -12.85 19.92 18.62
C SER A 301 -14.06 20.84 18.83
N LEU A 302 -14.77 21.16 17.76
CA LEU A 302 -16.05 21.90 17.76
C LEU A 302 -17.04 21.24 16.80
N SER A 303 -18.33 21.20 17.16
CA SER A 303 -19.39 20.66 16.30
C SER A 303 -20.36 21.77 15.87
N VAL A 304 -20.75 21.77 14.59
CA VAL A 304 -21.66 22.73 13.96
C VAL A 304 -22.75 21.97 13.21
N SER A 305 -24.01 22.21 13.55
CA SER A 305 -25.15 21.61 12.84
C SER A 305 -25.51 22.43 11.60
N ALA A 306 -25.71 21.78 10.44
CA ALA A 306 -26.12 22.49 9.24
C ALA A 306 -27.62 22.81 9.30
N GLU A 307 -28.00 24.02 9.73
CA GLU A 307 -29.36 24.50 9.55
C GLU A 307 -29.58 24.88 8.07
N ARG A 308 -30.26 24.01 7.31
CA ARG A 308 -30.72 24.36 5.95
C ARG A 308 -31.63 25.58 6.03
N ARG A 309 -31.14 26.76 5.61
CA ARG A 309 -31.98 27.93 5.38
C ARG A 309 -32.86 27.68 4.16
N THR A 310 -34.01 27.06 4.37
CA THR A 310 -35.14 27.16 3.43
C THR A 310 -35.66 28.60 3.51
N GLY A 311 -35.25 29.43 2.55
CA GLY A 311 -35.69 30.81 2.46
C GLY A 311 -37.17 30.91 2.17
N THR A 312 -37.93 31.48 3.09
CA THR A 312 -38.98 32.48 2.84
C THR A 312 -39.45 32.98 4.20
N GLU A 313 -39.04 34.18 4.59
CA GLU A 313 -39.95 35.09 5.30
C GLU A 313 -39.44 36.54 5.19
N ARG A 314 -40.23 37.34 4.48
CA ARG A 314 -40.21 38.79 4.55
C ARG A 314 -40.76 39.21 5.92
N ARG A 315 -40.06 40.11 6.61
CA ARG A 315 -40.59 41.19 7.49
C ARG A 315 -39.38 42.00 7.97
N SER A 316 -39.16 43.23 7.47
CA SER A 316 -39.70 44.50 7.96
C SER A 316 -39.40 44.75 9.45
N ASP A 317 -38.46 45.68 9.67
CA ASP A 317 -38.22 46.55 10.83
C ASP A 317 -39.01 46.30 12.11
N THR A 318 -38.30 46.21 13.25
CA THR A 318 -38.18 47.31 14.23
C THR A 318 -37.35 46.91 15.45
N HIS A 319 -36.95 47.94 16.17
CA HIS A 319 -35.89 48.09 17.15
C HIS A 319 -36.26 47.64 18.58
N VAL A 320 -35.22 47.43 19.42
CA VAL A 320 -35.08 47.86 20.84
C VAL A 320 -35.33 46.87 22.00
N ASP A 321 -34.33 46.89 22.90
CA ASP A 321 -34.25 46.59 24.35
C ASP A 321 -34.05 45.16 24.93
N GLN A 322 -32.87 45.00 25.54
CA GLN A 322 -32.60 44.30 26.81
C GLN A 322 -32.85 45.29 28.00
N PRO A 323 -32.73 44.91 29.31
CA PRO A 323 -32.54 43.58 29.94
C PRO A 323 -33.46 43.35 31.18
N ALA A 324 -33.39 42.16 31.80
CA ALA A 324 -33.05 41.97 33.23
C ALA A 324 -33.55 40.63 33.84
N THR A 325 -32.60 39.93 34.49
CA THR A 325 -32.71 39.17 35.75
C THR A 325 -33.83 38.13 35.97
N GLN A 326 -33.47 36.88 36.25
CA GLN A 326 -33.48 36.33 37.62
C GLN A 326 -32.95 34.89 37.69
N ARG A 327 -32.16 34.65 38.75
CA ARG A 327 -31.65 33.35 39.20
C ARG A 327 -32.78 32.43 39.65
N ARG A 328 -32.60 31.12 39.44
CA ARG A 328 -33.02 30.08 40.40
C ARG A 328 -32.16 28.82 40.28
N GLU A 329 -31.49 28.48 41.37
CA GLU A 329 -30.74 27.25 41.60
C GLU A 329 -31.68 26.08 41.95
N ALA A 330 -31.34 24.87 41.52
CA ALA A 330 -31.75 23.63 42.18
C ALA A 330 -30.68 22.51 42.02
N ARG A 331 -30.54 21.72 43.08
CA ARG A 331 -29.40 20.90 43.56
C ARG A 331 -29.11 19.57 42.82
N PRO A 332 -27.93 18.94 43.06
CA PRO A 332 -27.53 17.68 42.42
C PRO A 332 -27.93 16.42 43.22
N GLY A 333 -28.11 15.31 42.49
CA GLY A 333 -28.44 13.99 43.03
C GLY A 333 -27.35 12.93 42.78
N ARG A 334 -26.68 12.57 43.87
CA ARG A 334 -25.99 11.31 44.29
C ARG A 334 -25.40 10.29 43.30
N GLU A 335 -24.14 10.00 43.62
CA GLU A 335 -23.22 8.89 43.34
C GLU A 335 -23.77 7.45 43.20
N ARG A 336 -23.08 6.69 42.33
CA ARG A 336 -22.62 5.28 42.43
C ARG A 336 -21.79 4.99 41.16
N GLY A 337 -20.64 4.32 41.12
CA GLY A 337 -19.80 3.73 42.15
C GLY A 337 -18.39 3.52 41.56
N GLN A 338 -17.39 3.62 42.43
CA GLN A 338 -15.98 3.40 42.11
C GLN A 338 -15.73 1.92 41.82
N THR A 339 -15.06 1.61 40.71
CA THR A 339 -14.24 0.40 40.59
C THR A 339 -12.77 0.83 40.51
N ARG A 340 -11.99 0.31 41.44
CA ARG A 340 -10.55 0.51 41.55
C ARG A 340 -9.84 -0.11 40.33
N ARG A 341 -9.03 0.68 39.63
CA ARG A 341 -7.79 0.20 39.02
C ARG A 341 -6.68 1.18 39.37
N SER A 342 -5.72 0.66 40.13
CA SER A 342 -4.51 1.34 40.56
C SER A 342 -3.35 0.77 39.75
N ALA A 343 -2.79 1.59 38.84
CA ALA A 343 -1.37 1.68 38.49
C ALA A 343 -1.16 2.82 37.48
N GLU A 344 -1.11 4.05 37.99
CA GLU A 344 -0.37 5.22 37.47
C GLU A 344 1.13 4.83 37.26
N ARG A 345 1.97 5.32 36.33
CA ARG A 345 2.21 6.69 35.82
C ARG A 345 3.31 6.64 34.74
N ARG A 346 3.08 7.26 33.57
CA ARG A 346 4.03 8.13 32.87
C ARG A 346 3.19 9.15 32.09
N GLY A 347 3.33 10.42 32.46
CA GLY A 347 2.56 11.61 32.04
C GLY A 347 1.55 11.45 30.91
N GLU A 348 0.27 11.27 31.24
CA GLU A 348 -0.82 11.51 30.29
C GLU A 348 -0.92 13.02 30.03
N ARG A 349 -0.29 13.48 28.95
CA ARG A 349 -0.81 14.66 28.25
C ARG A 349 -2.17 14.23 27.71
N THR A 350 -3.27 14.63 28.34
CA THR A 350 -4.60 14.55 27.71
C THR A 350 -4.62 15.51 26.55
N GLN A 351 -4.11 15.05 25.40
CA GLN A 351 -4.09 15.80 24.17
C GLN A 351 -5.50 15.75 23.58
N THR A 352 -6.21 16.87 23.67
CA THR A 352 -7.61 16.99 23.26
C THR A 352 -7.78 17.32 21.78
N GLY A 353 -6.67 17.46 21.04
CA GLY A 353 -6.65 17.93 19.66
C GLY A 353 -5.68 17.13 18.78
N LEU A 354 -5.75 17.37 17.47
CA LEU A 354 -4.84 16.80 16.48
C LEU A 354 -3.38 17.14 16.80
N ALA A 355 -2.44 16.37 16.24
CA ALA A 355 -1.02 16.67 16.32
C ALA A 355 -0.70 18.04 15.71
N HIS A 356 -1.35 18.36 14.58
CA HIS A 356 -1.19 19.61 13.85
C HIS A 356 -2.38 19.83 12.90
N ASP A 357 -2.69 21.10 12.58
CA ASP A 357 -3.88 21.47 11.78
C ASP A 357 -3.73 21.15 10.29
N ALA A 358 -2.53 21.14 9.75
CA ALA A 358 -2.31 20.68 8.37
C ALA A 358 -2.39 19.13 8.28
N VAL A 359 -3.56 18.62 7.90
CA VAL A 359 -3.86 17.17 7.77
C VAL A 359 -3.58 16.71 6.34
N ARG A 360 -2.51 15.92 6.18
CA ARG A 360 -2.01 15.47 4.87
C ARG A 360 -2.63 14.15 4.40
N ALA A 361 -2.85 13.24 5.33
CA ALA A 361 -3.39 11.91 5.07
C ALA A 361 -4.41 11.54 6.13
N ILE A 362 -5.49 10.88 5.70
CA ILE A 362 -6.48 10.28 6.59
C ILE A 362 -6.62 8.82 6.17
N PHE A 363 -6.55 7.91 7.13
CA PHE A 363 -6.58 6.48 6.88
C PHE A 363 -7.38 5.77 7.97
N GLN A 364 -8.29 4.86 7.61
CA GLN A 364 -8.93 3.97 8.56
C GLN A 364 -8.25 2.61 8.56
N ASP A 365 -7.78 2.16 9.72
CA ASP A 365 -7.18 0.83 9.86
C ASP A 365 -8.22 -0.30 9.97
N ARG A 366 -7.74 -1.54 10.01
CA ARG A 366 -8.59 -2.72 10.10
C ARG A 366 -9.38 -2.84 11.40
N GLU A 367 -8.90 -2.24 12.48
CA GLU A 367 -9.57 -2.22 13.78
C GLU A 367 -10.63 -1.09 13.86
N GLY A 368 -10.61 -0.17 12.88
CA GLY A 368 -11.56 0.92 12.76
C GLY A 368 -11.05 2.27 13.25
N TYR A 369 -9.81 2.34 13.73
CA TYR A 369 -9.22 3.63 14.12
C TYR A 369 -8.98 4.50 12.91
N ILE A 370 -9.27 5.80 13.07
CA ILE A 370 -8.91 6.82 12.09
C ILE A 370 -7.56 7.42 12.45
N TRP A 371 -6.66 7.43 11.48
CA TRP A 371 -5.31 7.98 11.61
C TRP A 371 -5.17 9.24 10.78
N PHE A 372 -4.71 10.32 11.42
CA PHE A 372 -4.42 11.61 10.80
C PHE A 372 -2.91 11.79 10.70
N GLY A 373 -2.38 11.67 9.48
CA GLY A 373 -0.99 12.01 9.17
C GLY A 373 -0.89 13.51 8.95
N THR A 374 -0.03 14.18 9.72
CA THR A 374 0.01 15.65 9.73
C THR A 374 1.32 16.22 9.19
N TYR A 375 1.30 17.49 8.79
CA TYR A 375 2.49 18.18 8.24
C TYR A 375 3.65 18.25 9.23
N ASN A 376 3.36 18.31 10.53
CA ASN A 376 4.34 18.40 11.60
C ASN A 376 3.72 17.83 12.90
N ASN A 377 4.50 17.59 13.94
CA ASN A 377 4.08 16.97 15.22
C ASN A 377 3.55 15.52 15.13
N GLY A 378 3.67 14.85 13.99
CA GLY A 378 3.50 13.41 13.86
C GLY A 378 2.09 12.98 13.44
N VAL A 379 1.52 12.01 14.17
CA VAL A 379 0.27 11.34 13.81
C VAL A 379 -0.71 11.36 14.97
N THR A 380 -1.99 11.50 14.67
CA THR A 380 -3.06 11.35 15.67
C THR A 380 -3.96 10.17 15.33
N ARG A 381 -4.34 9.38 16.35
CA ARG A 381 -5.29 8.27 16.26
C ARG A 381 -6.61 8.63 16.91
N TYR A 382 -7.71 8.28 16.26
CA TYR A 382 -9.08 8.58 16.67
C TYR A 382 -9.97 7.33 16.68
N ASP A 383 -10.80 7.21 17.72
CA ASP A 383 -11.71 6.08 17.98
C ASP A 383 -13.14 6.53 18.37
N GLY A 384 -13.54 7.72 17.94
CA GLY A 384 -14.71 8.45 18.46
C GLY A 384 -14.29 9.71 19.22
N GLN A 385 -13.08 9.69 19.77
CA GLN A 385 -12.37 10.83 20.33
C GLN A 385 -10.89 10.77 19.94
N ILE A 386 -10.16 11.85 20.17
CA ILE A 386 -8.70 11.82 20.03
C ILE A 386 -8.15 10.87 21.10
N SER A 387 -7.63 9.72 20.67
CA SER A 387 -7.23 8.62 21.56
C SER A 387 -5.73 8.61 21.87
N ALA A 388 -4.90 9.01 20.91
CA ALA A 388 -3.46 9.09 21.04
C ALA A 388 -2.86 10.01 19.99
N SER A 389 -1.70 10.59 20.30
CA SER A 389 -0.83 11.24 19.32
C SER A 389 0.58 10.70 19.48
N PHE A 390 1.24 10.45 18.37
CA PHE A 390 2.57 9.87 18.31
C PHE A 390 3.53 10.83 17.63
N THR A 391 4.64 11.11 18.30
CA THR A 391 5.67 12.06 17.90
C THR A 391 7.02 11.34 17.73
N VAL A 392 8.06 12.11 17.41
CA VAL A 392 9.44 11.57 17.37
C VAL A 392 9.87 11.04 18.74
N GLU A 393 9.36 11.60 19.84
CA GLU A 393 9.67 11.11 21.19
C GLU A 393 9.07 9.72 21.48
N ASP A 394 8.02 9.34 20.75
CA ASP A 394 7.34 8.04 20.85
C ASP A 394 7.96 7.00 19.91
N GLY A 395 8.96 7.38 19.10
CA GLY A 395 9.66 6.52 18.15
C GLY A 395 9.27 6.71 16.69
N LEU A 396 8.43 7.70 16.36
CA LEU A 396 8.15 8.04 14.96
C LEU A 396 9.42 8.61 14.30
N ALA A 397 9.75 8.18 13.09
CA ALA A 397 11.01 8.55 12.45
C ALA A 397 11.12 10.07 12.17
N HIS A 398 9.99 10.72 11.90
CA HIS A 398 9.96 12.16 11.64
C HIS A 398 8.56 12.73 11.87
N SER A 399 8.49 14.01 12.26
CA SER A 399 7.23 14.68 12.63
C SER A 399 6.30 14.99 11.45
N ALA A 400 6.84 15.00 10.23
CA ALA A 400 6.09 15.24 9.00
C ALA A 400 5.69 13.92 8.33
N VAL A 401 4.42 13.51 8.52
CA VAL A 401 3.88 12.26 7.96
C VAL A 401 3.11 12.56 6.68
N ARG A 402 3.49 11.86 5.61
CA ARG A 402 2.97 12.09 4.26
C ARG A 402 1.94 11.05 3.85
N THR A 403 2.14 9.79 4.22
CA THR A 403 1.28 8.68 3.81
C THR A 403 1.16 7.67 4.95
N ILE A 404 0.03 6.98 5.00
CA ILE A 404 -0.31 5.96 5.99
C ILE A 404 -0.84 4.75 5.22
N PHE A 405 -0.33 3.57 5.56
CA PHE A 405 -0.70 2.32 4.93
C PHE A 405 -0.74 1.22 5.98
N GLN A 406 -1.66 0.26 5.88
CA GLN A 406 -1.64 -0.94 6.71
C GLN A 406 -1.37 -2.17 5.86
N ASP A 407 -0.35 -2.92 6.22
CA ASP A 407 0.04 -4.13 5.49
C ASP A 407 -0.86 -5.35 5.79
N GLN A 408 -0.66 -6.43 5.06
CA GLN A 408 -1.38 -7.70 5.22
C GLN A 408 -1.19 -8.31 6.61
N GLU A 409 -0.04 -8.12 7.25
CA GLU A 409 0.29 -8.63 8.58
C GLU A 409 -0.37 -7.79 9.71
N GLY A 410 -0.85 -6.59 9.38
CA GLY A 410 -1.59 -5.69 10.27
C GLY A 410 -0.76 -4.51 10.77
N TYR A 411 0.52 -4.42 10.41
CA TYR A 411 1.37 -3.29 10.79
C TYR A 411 0.95 -2.02 10.06
N ILE A 412 1.05 -0.89 10.77
CA ILE A 412 0.76 0.41 10.21
C ILE A 412 2.08 1.10 9.84
N TRP A 413 2.21 1.44 8.56
CA TRP A 413 3.37 2.08 7.98
C TRP A 413 3.11 3.56 7.77
N PHE A 414 4.04 4.38 8.25
CA PHE A 414 4.03 5.84 8.13
C PHE A 414 5.21 6.28 7.27
N GLY A 415 4.92 6.77 6.06
CA GLY A 415 5.93 7.37 5.20
C GLY A 415 6.17 8.83 5.57
N THR A 416 7.43 9.20 5.79
CA THR A 416 7.80 10.54 6.27
C THR A 416 8.56 11.35 5.21
N VAL A 417 8.65 12.68 5.42
CA VAL A 417 9.26 13.62 4.45
C VAL A 417 10.78 13.78 4.67
N GLY A 418 11.41 12.96 5.52
CA GLY A 418 12.85 13.08 5.78
C GLY A 418 13.43 12.20 6.88
N GLY A 419 12.69 11.20 7.39
CA GLY A 419 13.25 10.17 8.30
C GLY A 419 12.99 8.74 7.81
N GLY A 420 12.63 8.55 6.54
CA GLY A 420 12.30 7.24 6.00
C GLY A 420 10.87 6.80 6.36
N VAL A 421 10.72 5.55 6.83
CA VAL A 421 9.43 4.96 7.18
C VAL A 421 9.41 4.48 8.62
N SER A 422 8.25 4.59 9.27
CA SER A 422 8.02 3.99 10.59
C SER A 422 6.95 2.91 10.49
N ARG A 423 7.24 1.72 11.01
CA ARG A 423 6.30 0.63 11.16
C ARG A 423 5.83 0.56 12.60
N TYR A 424 4.52 0.52 12.81
CA TYR A 424 3.87 0.43 14.11
C TYR A 424 3.14 -0.90 14.24
N ASP A 425 3.39 -1.60 15.35
CA ASP A 425 2.82 -2.92 15.66
C ASP A 425 1.60 -2.88 16.58
N GLY A 426 1.17 -1.67 16.99
CA GLY A 426 0.13 -1.48 18.00
C GLY A 426 0.68 -1.07 19.37
N GLU A 427 1.98 -1.22 19.59
CA GLU A 427 2.65 -0.86 20.84
C GLU A 427 3.86 0.04 20.60
N MET A 428 4.74 -0.32 19.66
CA MET A 428 6.03 0.33 19.42
C MET A 428 6.24 0.68 17.95
N PHE A 429 7.08 1.68 17.71
CA PHE A 429 7.57 2.02 16.38
C PHE A 429 8.92 1.35 16.11
N THR A 430 9.05 0.75 14.93
CA THR A 430 10.33 0.40 14.31
C THR A 430 10.56 1.33 13.13
N THR A 431 11.66 2.07 13.13
CA THR A 431 12.00 3.00 12.05
C THR A 431 13.01 2.38 11.10
N PHE A 432 12.86 2.69 9.82
CA PHE A 432 13.83 2.35 8.79
C PHE A 432 14.23 3.63 8.06
N SER A 433 15.53 3.85 7.95
CA SER A 433 16.17 5.03 7.37
C SER A 433 17.24 4.64 6.34
N GLU A 434 17.96 5.63 5.81
CA GLU A 434 19.14 5.38 4.97
C GLU A 434 20.19 4.48 5.65
N GLU A 435 20.32 4.54 6.98
CA GLU A 435 21.24 3.69 7.74
C GLU A 435 20.81 2.22 7.75
N ASP A 436 19.52 1.94 7.56
CA ASP A 436 18.91 0.60 7.57
C ASP A 436 18.79 0.00 6.17
N GLY A 437 19.26 0.71 5.14
CA GLY A 437 19.25 0.26 3.75
C GLY A 437 18.16 0.86 2.87
N LEU A 438 17.39 1.85 3.37
CA LEU A 438 16.59 2.68 2.47
C LEU A 438 17.51 3.55 1.60
N PRO A 439 17.19 3.82 0.35
CA PRO A 439 18.03 4.65 -0.52
C PRO A 439 17.69 6.14 -0.40
N SER A 440 16.61 6.47 0.31
CA SER A 440 16.16 7.84 0.55
C SER A 440 15.21 7.87 1.74
N ASP A 441 15.43 8.85 2.62
CA ASP A 441 14.50 9.13 3.71
C ASP A 441 13.19 9.83 3.27
N ARG A 442 13.01 10.06 1.96
CA ARG A 442 11.83 10.73 1.38
C ARG A 442 10.94 9.74 0.64
N VAL A 443 10.16 8.98 1.41
CA VAL A 443 9.18 8.02 0.87
C VAL A 443 7.89 8.74 0.50
N VAL A 444 7.42 8.52 -0.73
CA VAL A 444 6.25 9.22 -1.30
C VAL A 444 5.07 8.30 -1.55
N SER A 445 5.31 7.04 -1.85
CA SER A 445 4.29 6.02 -2.01
C SER A 445 4.69 4.75 -1.28
N ILE A 446 3.70 4.06 -0.74
CA ILE A 446 3.83 2.74 -0.11
C ILE A 446 2.79 1.86 -0.78
N TYR A 447 3.21 0.71 -1.28
CA TYR A 447 2.34 -0.28 -1.89
C TYR A 447 2.77 -1.67 -1.46
N GLN A 448 1.84 -2.56 -1.11
CA GLN A 448 2.17 -3.96 -0.87
C GLN A 448 1.62 -4.83 -1.99
N ASP A 449 2.48 -5.63 -2.59
CA ASP A 449 2.05 -6.61 -3.60
C ASP A 449 1.40 -7.85 -2.99
N ARG A 450 0.80 -8.70 -3.83
CA ARG A 450 0.12 -9.94 -3.40
C ARG A 450 1.06 -10.96 -2.78
N GLU A 451 2.34 -10.90 -3.07
CA GLU A 451 3.36 -11.79 -2.47
C GLU A 451 3.82 -11.27 -1.09
N GLY A 452 3.35 -10.08 -0.69
CA GLY A 452 3.59 -9.49 0.62
C GLY A 452 4.78 -8.54 0.65
N CYS A 453 5.47 -8.31 -0.47
CA CYS A 453 6.57 -7.36 -0.56
C CYS A 453 6.03 -5.93 -0.54
N ILE A 454 6.69 -5.06 0.24
CA ILE A 454 6.34 -3.65 0.37
C ILE A 454 7.27 -2.82 -0.50
N TRP A 455 6.68 -2.07 -1.42
CA TRP A 455 7.34 -1.19 -2.36
C TRP A 455 7.25 0.26 -1.90
N PHE A 456 8.42 0.89 -1.74
CA PHE A 456 8.59 2.28 -1.34
C PHE A 456 9.07 3.12 -2.52
N GLY A 457 8.22 3.98 -3.06
CA GLY A 457 8.59 4.93 -4.11
C GLY A 457 9.27 6.17 -3.54
N THR A 458 10.40 6.58 -4.13
CA THR A 458 11.20 7.74 -3.69
C THR A 458 11.28 8.84 -4.76
N LEU A 459 11.56 10.08 -4.33
CA LEU A 459 11.74 11.23 -5.22
C LEU A 459 13.22 11.45 -5.62
N GLY A 460 13.90 10.40 -6.08
CA GLY A 460 15.24 10.54 -6.66
C GLY A 460 16.20 9.38 -6.46
N SER A 461 15.86 8.38 -5.64
CA SER A 461 16.74 7.25 -5.34
C SER A 461 16.19 5.90 -5.81
N GLY A 462 15.19 5.91 -6.70
CA GLY A 462 14.59 4.70 -7.25
C GLY A 462 13.41 4.18 -6.44
N VAL A 463 13.19 2.88 -6.50
CA VAL A 463 12.16 2.18 -5.73
C VAL A 463 12.78 1.09 -4.87
N THR A 464 12.30 0.96 -3.64
CA THR A 464 12.79 -0.06 -2.71
C THR A 464 11.74 -1.10 -2.45
N CYS A 465 12.10 -2.36 -2.62
CA CYS A 465 11.31 -3.50 -2.22
C CYS A 465 11.77 -3.99 -0.84
N TYR A 466 10.82 -4.22 0.06
CA TYR A 466 11.03 -4.80 1.38
C TYR A 466 10.26 -6.12 1.51
N ASP A 467 10.99 -7.22 1.67
CA ASP A 467 10.46 -8.59 1.69
C ASP A 467 10.25 -9.12 3.12
N SER A 468 10.04 -8.25 4.10
CA SER A 468 10.06 -8.49 5.55
C SER A 468 11.44 -8.75 6.18
N LYS A 469 12.49 -8.95 5.38
CA LYS A 469 13.85 -9.23 5.88
C LYS A 469 14.88 -8.20 5.44
N SER A 470 14.82 -7.78 4.19
CA SER A 470 15.83 -6.95 3.54
C SER A 470 15.22 -5.90 2.64
N PHE A 471 15.96 -4.80 2.46
CA PHE A 471 15.64 -3.75 1.49
C PHE A 471 16.47 -3.96 0.23
N VAL A 472 15.80 -4.05 -0.92
CA VAL A 472 16.44 -4.13 -2.23
C VAL A 472 15.99 -2.91 -3.04
N THR A 473 16.95 -2.07 -3.42
CA THR A 473 16.69 -0.86 -4.20
C THR A 473 16.95 -1.11 -5.67
N TYR A 474 16.02 -0.65 -6.51
CA TYR A 474 16.12 -0.68 -7.96
C TYR A 474 16.17 0.75 -8.51
N THR A 475 17.13 0.99 -9.39
CA THR A 475 17.42 2.29 -10.00
C THR A 475 17.41 2.19 -11.53
N THR A 476 17.72 3.30 -12.19
CA THR A 476 17.96 3.32 -13.64
C THR A 476 19.05 2.35 -14.11
N GLU A 477 19.98 1.96 -13.23
CA GLU A 477 21.01 0.96 -13.57
C GLU A 477 20.42 -0.46 -13.68
N ASP A 478 19.32 -0.73 -12.97
CA ASP A 478 18.63 -2.02 -12.97
C ASP A 478 17.58 -2.14 -14.09
N GLY A 479 17.22 -1.01 -14.71
CA GLY A 479 16.21 -0.93 -15.77
C GLY A 479 14.97 -0.11 -15.41
N LEU A 480 14.96 0.60 -14.28
CA LEU A 480 13.91 1.58 -13.98
C LEU A 480 14.01 2.77 -14.96
N ALA A 481 12.88 3.27 -15.43
CA ALA A 481 12.85 4.36 -16.40
C ALA A 481 13.35 5.70 -15.83
N SER A 482 13.14 5.94 -14.53
CA SER A 482 13.66 7.09 -13.80
C SER A 482 13.62 6.84 -12.30
N ASN A 483 14.60 7.37 -11.57
CA ASN A 483 14.71 7.23 -10.11
C ASN A 483 13.67 8.05 -9.31
N ARG A 484 12.77 8.78 -10.00
CA ARG A 484 11.68 9.55 -9.40
C ARG A 484 10.38 8.78 -9.57
N VAL A 485 10.05 7.93 -8.61
CA VAL A 485 8.87 7.05 -8.67
C VAL A 485 7.69 7.73 -7.99
N THR A 486 6.62 7.94 -8.74
CA THR A 486 5.42 8.69 -8.31
C THR A 486 4.28 7.77 -7.89
N SER A 487 4.19 6.59 -8.50
CA SER A 487 3.09 5.65 -8.33
C SER A 487 3.58 4.21 -8.52
N VAL A 488 2.97 3.29 -7.79
CA VAL A 488 3.24 1.86 -7.84
C VAL A 488 1.90 1.13 -7.90
N GLN A 489 1.76 0.18 -8.82
CA GLN A 489 0.54 -0.59 -9.01
C GLN A 489 0.86 -2.00 -9.49
N GLU A 490 0.31 -3.02 -8.83
CA GLU A 490 0.33 -4.40 -9.35
C GLU A 490 -0.86 -4.62 -10.29
N ASP A 491 -0.60 -5.25 -11.44
CA ASP A 491 -1.65 -5.69 -12.37
C ASP A 491 -2.19 -7.08 -12.01
N ARG A 492 -3.28 -7.50 -12.67
CA ARG A 492 -3.88 -8.83 -12.47
C ARG A 492 -2.94 -10.01 -12.69
N ASP A 493 -1.94 -9.87 -13.56
CA ASP A 493 -0.96 -10.89 -13.88
C ASP A 493 0.16 -10.99 -12.82
N GLY A 494 0.18 -10.09 -11.84
CA GLY A 494 1.19 -10.01 -10.79
C GLY A 494 2.45 -9.24 -11.20
N ARG A 495 2.36 -8.40 -12.23
CA ARG A 495 3.46 -7.53 -12.66
C ARG A 495 3.33 -6.20 -11.93
N ILE A 496 4.46 -5.66 -11.51
CA ILE A 496 4.50 -4.38 -10.80
C ILE A 496 4.80 -3.28 -11.81
N TRP A 497 3.98 -2.24 -11.81
CA TRP A 497 4.12 -1.08 -12.67
C TRP A 497 4.50 0.15 -11.85
N PHE A 498 5.53 0.85 -12.31
CA PHE A 498 6.08 2.04 -11.68
C PHE A 498 5.90 3.24 -12.60
N GLY A 499 5.11 4.21 -12.18
CA GLY A 499 5.03 5.51 -12.83
C GLY A 499 6.21 6.36 -12.41
N THR A 500 6.88 7.00 -13.36
CA THR A 500 8.07 7.80 -13.09
C THR A 500 7.96 9.22 -13.64
N GLU A 501 8.68 10.16 -13.03
CA GLU A 501 8.89 11.48 -13.63
C GLU A 501 10.02 11.40 -14.67
N VAL A 502 9.80 11.97 -15.84
CA VAL A 502 10.75 12.14 -16.95
C VAL A 502 11.15 10.85 -17.68
N GLY A 503 10.84 9.67 -17.13
CA GLY A 503 11.25 8.37 -17.68
C GLY A 503 10.15 7.59 -18.42
N GLY A 504 8.87 7.87 -18.15
CA GLY A 504 7.74 7.06 -18.59
C GLY A 504 7.32 6.04 -17.51
N VAL A 505 6.98 4.82 -17.93
CA VAL A 505 6.54 3.75 -17.03
C VAL A 505 7.49 2.56 -17.09
N SER A 506 7.78 1.95 -15.94
CA SER A 506 8.54 0.70 -15.86
C SER A 506 7.65 -0.44 -15.39
N GLN A 507 7.71 -1.56 -16.09
CA GLN A 507 7.13 -2.81 -15.67
C GLN A 507 8.23 -3.70 -15.10
N TYR A 508 7.95 -4.32 -13.97
CA TYR A 508 8.78 -5.31 -13.32
C TYR A 508 8.02 -6.62 -13.19
N ASN A 509 8.69 -7.69 -13.59
CA ASN A 509 8.20 -9.05 -13.45
C ASN A 509 9.17 -9.85 -12.59
N TRP A 510 8.65 -10.50 -11.55
CA TRP A 510 9.37 -11.35 -10.58
C TRP A 510 10.10 -12.58 -11.17
N GLY A 511 10.31 -12.65 -12.48
CA GLY A 511 10.99 -13.77 -13.11
C GLY A 511 10.11 -15.01 -13.24
N ARG A 512 8.79 -14.87 -13.37
CA ARG A 512 7.97 -15.96 -13.92
C ARG A 512 8.47 -16.22 -15.34
N PHE A 513 9.23 -17.30 -15.52
CA PHE A 513 9.61 -17.80 -16.82
C PHE A 513 8.33 -18.07 -17.63
N VAL A 514 7.95 -17.11 -18.47
CA VAL A 514 7.10 -17.44 -19.60
C VAL A 514 8.00 -18.25 -20.52
N GLN A 515 7.88 -19.58 -20.47
CA GLN A 515 8.34 -20.40 -21.58
C GLN A 515 7.56 -19.91 -22.81
N MET A 516 8.18 -19.05 -23.61
CA MET A 516 7.76 -18.84 -24.99
C MET A 516 8.15 -20.12 -25.74
N SER A 517 7.30 -21.15 -25.63
CA SER A 517 7.35 -22.23 -26.61
C SER A 517 6.94 -21.63 -27.95
N THR A 518 7.60 -22.07 -29.02
CA THR A 518 7.42 -21.66 -30.42
C THR A 518 6.03 -21.95 -31.01
N ALA A 519 4.99 -22.00 -30.19
CA ALA A 519 3.61 -22.28 -30.59
C ALA A 519 2.78 -21.04 -30.97
N SER A 520 3.25 -19.81 -30.72
CA SER A 520 2.64 -18.58 -31.23
C SER A 520 3.39 -18.12 -32.49
N GLY A 521 2.91 -18.62 -33.63
CA GLY A 521 3.51 -18.50 -34.95
C GLY A 521 4.07 -17.13 -35.31
N LEU A 522 5.37 -17.11 -35.59
CA LEU A 522 5.98 -16.21 -36.56
C LEU A 522 6.72 -17.08 -37.58
N ALA A 523 6.39 -16.84 -38.85
CA ALA A 523 6.99 -17.50 -40.00
C ALA A 523 8.49 -17.16 -40.10
N ALA A 524 9.26 -18.14 -40.57
CA ALA A 524 10.67 -18.00 -40.87
C ALA A 524 10.97 -16.84 -41.84
N ASN A 525 12.16 -16.27 -41.70
CA ASN A 525 13.10 -16.06 -42.81
C ASN A 525 14.53 -16.20 -42.29
#